data_AF-A0AB36AGF0-F1
#
_entry.id   AF-A0AB36AGF0-F1
#
_cell.length_a   1.000
_cell.length_b   1.000
_cell.length_c   1.000
_cell.angle_alpha   90.00
_cell.angle_beta   90.00
_cell.angle_gamma   90.00
#
_symmetry.space_group_name_H-M   'P 1'
#
loop_
_entity.id
_entity.type
_entity.pdbx_description
1 polymer ?
#
loop_
_entity_poly.entity_id
_entity_poly.type
_entity_poly.pdbx_seq_one_letter_code
_entity_poly.pdbx_strand_id
1 'polypeptide(L)'
;KKAVAEAATAKNNAIDASNLTDEEKAALKQKVTEAQNAADQAIDNATTTAAVTAAQTDGVATIDDIKVPTESAVKEAAKKAVAEAATAKNNAIDASN
;
A
#
# COMPACT_ATOMS: atom_id res chain seq x y z
N LYS A 1 -14.10 -8.82 15.64
CA LYS A 1 -13.30 -9.15 14.42
C LYS A 1 -13.94 -8.67 13.11
N LYS A 2 -15.26 -8.80 12.88
CA LYS A 2 -15.92 -8.37 11.63
C LYS A 2 -15.46 -7.00 11.08
N ALA A 3 -15.49 -5.94 11.90
CA ALA A 3 -15.07 -4.60 11.45
C ALA A 3 -13.60 -4.54 10.98
N VAL A 4 -12.69 -5.29 11.64
CA VAL A 4 -11.27 -5.39 11.23
C VAL A 4 -11.17 -6.08 9.87
N ALA A 5 -11.91 -7.17 9.66
CA ALA A 5 -11.92 -7.89 8.38
C ALA A 5 -12.53 -7.04 7.24
N GLU A 6 -13.55 -6.24 7.52
CA GLU A 6 -14.13 -5.29 6.56
C GLU A 6 -13.13 -4.18 6.20
N ALA A 7 -12.43 -3.60 7.17
CA ALA A 7 -11.38 -2.61 6.94
C ALA A 7 -10.23 -3.20 6.11
N ALA A 8 -9.76 -4.41 6.43
CA ALA A 8 -8.72 -5.10 5.68
C ALA A 8 -9.14 -5.35 4.22
N THR A 9 -10.39 -5.78 4.00
CA THR A 9 -10.95 -5.99 2.67
C THR A 9 -11.03 -4.68 1.88
N ALA A 10 -11.55 -3.62 2.48
CA ALA A 10 -11.61 -2.30 1.85
C ALA A 10 -10.23 -1.77 1.48
N LYS A 11 -9.24 -1.93 2.37
CA LYS A 11 -7.86 -1.53 2.12
C LYS A 11 -7.22 -2.34 0.99
N ASN A 12 -7.41 -3.66 0.97
CA ASN A 12 -6.93 -4.52 -0.11
C ASN A 12 -7.54 -4.15 -1.47
N ASN A 13 -8.84 -3.84 -1.51
CA ASN A 13 -9.50 -3.36 -2.74
C ASN A 13 -8.91 -2.03 -3.23
N ALA A 14 -8.60 -1.10 -2.31
CA ALA A 14 -7.95 0.16 -2.66
C ALA A 14 -6.52 -0.06 -3.20
N ILE A 15 -5.76 -0.99 -2.62
CA ILE A 15 -4.43 -1.39 -3.12
C ILE A 15 -4.56 -2.01 -4.52
N ASP A 16 -5.53 -2.88 -4.75
CA ASP A 16 -5.75 -3.52 -6.04
C ASP A 16 -6.09 -2.52 -7.16
N ALA A 17 -6.92 -1.53 -6.83
CA ALA A 17 -7.29 -0.45 -7.74
C ALA A 17 -6.17 0.57 -8.03
N SER A 18 -5.04 0.50 -7.30
CA SER A 18 -3.93 1.45 -7.48
C SER A 18 -3.11 1.20 -8.75
N ASN A 19 -2.35 2.22 -9.18
CA ASN A 19 -1.43 2.17 -10.33
C ASN A 19 -0.04 1.60 -10.00
N LEU A 20 0.11 0.99 -8.82
CA LEU A 20 1.36 0.38 -8.36
C LEU A 20 1.72 -0.86 -9.16
N THR A 21 2.99 -1.30 -9.08
CA THR A 21 3.38 -2.62 -9.61
C THR A 21 2.83 -3.74 -8.73
N ASP A 22 2.83 -4.96 -9.26
CA ASP A 22 2.32 -6.12 -8.52
C ASP A 22 3.16 -6.39 -7.26
N GLU A 23 4.48 -6.15 -7.31
CA GLU A 23 5.39 -6.27 -6.16
C GLU A 23 5.09 -5.22 -5.08
N GLU A 24 4.87 -3.97 -5.48
CA GLU A 24 4.48 -2.88 -4.56
C GLU A 24 3.12 -3.18 -3.90
N LYS A 25 2.14 -3.68 -4.68
CA LYS A 25 0.84 -4.11 -4.16
C LYS A 25 0.98 -5.27 -3.19
N ALA A 26 1.76 -6.31 -3.53
CA ALA A 26 1.97 -7.47 -2.68
C ALA A 26 2.58 -7.06 -1.32
N ALA A 27 3.56 -6.17 -1.32
CA ALA A 27 4.16 -5.64 -0.08
C ALA A 27 3.14 -4.88 0.79
N LEU A 28 2.24 -4.10 0.20
CA LEU A 28 1.19 -3.41 0.95
C LEU A 28 0.14 -4.38 1.49
N LYS A 29 -0.28 -5.37 0.71
CA LYS A 29 -1.23 -6.41 1.16
C LYS A 29 -0.69 -7.26 2.30
N GLN A 30 0.62 -7.51 2.30
CA GLN A 30 1.29 -8.15 3.42
C GLN A 30 1.14 -7.31 4.70
N LYS A 31 1.41 -6.00 4.64
CA LYS A 31 1.21 -5.10 5.79
C LYS A 31 -0.23 -5.08 6.30
N VAL A 32 -1.22 -5.12 5.39
CA VAL A 32 -2.64 -5.21 5.76
C VAL A 32 -2.92 -6.52 6.51
N THR A 33 -2.38 -7.63 6.01
CA THR A 33 -2.55 -8.95 6.63
C THR A 33 -1.91 -9.01 8.02
N GLU A 34 -0.71 -8.45 8.17
CA GLU A 34 -0.01 -8.35 9.45
C GLU A 34 -0.80 -7.50 10.46
N ALA A 35 -1.31 -6.34 10.05
CA ALA A 35 -2.12 -5.47 10.89
C ALA A 35 -3.44 -6.14 11.31
N GLN A 36 -4.12 -6.83 10.38
CA GLN A 36 -5.33 -7.59 10.69
C GLN A 36 -5.06 -8.70 11.70
N ASN A 37 -3.99 -9.48 11.50
CA ASN A 37 -3.63 -10.57 12.41
C ASN A 37 -3.30 -10.05 13.81
N ALA A 38 -2.58 -8.94 13.92
CA ALA A 38 -2.26 -8.31 15.19
C ALA A 38 -3.53 -7.83 15.92
N ALA A 39 -4.45 -7.18 15.20
CA ALA A 39 -5.74 -6.75 15.75
C ALA A 39 -6.60 -7.94 16.20
N ASP A 40 -6.67 -8.99 15.39
CA ASP A 40 -7.43 -10.20 15.71
C ASP A 40 -6.87 -10.92 16.95
N GLN A 41 -5.54 -10.95 17.11
CA GLN A 41 -4.89 -11.48 18.31
C GLN A 41 -5.17 -10.61 19.55
N ALA A 42 -5.14 -9.28 19.40
CA ALA A 42 -5.48 -8.36 20.50
C ALA A 42 -6.94 -8.54 20.95
N ILE A 43 -7.86 -8.75 20.01
CA ILE A 43 -9.27 -9.05 20.31
C ILE A 43 -9.42 -10.38 21.04
N ASP A 44 -8.71 -11.43 20.62
CA ASP A 44 -8.78 -12.75 21.30
C ASP A 44 -8.22 -12.71 22.72
N ASN A 45 -7.20 -11.89 22.96
CA ASN A 45 -6.57 -11.73 24.27
C ASN A 45 -7.35 -10.81 25.23
N ALA A 46 -8.34 -10.07 24.73
CA ALA A 46 -9.10 -9.12 25.53
C ALA A 46 -10.09 -9.83 26.48
N THR A 47 -9.98 -9.55 27.78
CA THR A 47 -10.79 -10.21 28.82
C THR A 47 -12.06 -9.45 29.20
N THR A 48 -12.25 -8.23 28.67
CA THR A 48 -13.41 -7.39 28.94
C THR A 48 -13.99 -6.85 27.63
N THR A 49 -15.29 -6.55 27.63
CA THR A 49 -15.95 -5.94 26.47
C THR A 49 -15.30 -4.61 26.08
N ALA A 50 -14.90 -3.79 27.05
CA ALA A 50 -14.20 -2.53 26.77
C ALA A 50 -12.86 -2.74 26.06
N ALA A 51 -12.08 -3.73 26.49
CA ALA A 51 -10.82 -4.09 25.83
C ALA A 51 -11.05 -4.65 24.41
N VAL A 52 -12.11 -5.44 24.20
CA VAL A 52 -12.50 -5.90 22.85
C VAL A 52 -12.83 -4.73 21.93
N THR A 53 -13.62 -3.76 22.42
CA THR A 53 -13.98 -2.57 21.64
C THR A 53 -12.75 -1.70 21.32
N ALA A 54 -11.83 -1.52 22.27
CA ALA A 54 -10.58 -0.80 22.05
C ALA A 54 -9.73 -1.51 20.98
N ALA A 55 -9.45 -2.81 21.15
CA ALA A 55 -8.67 -3.59 20.20
C ALA A 55 -9.28 -3.60 18.78
N GLN A 56 -10.61 -3.64 18.67
CA GLN A 56 -11.29 -3.52 17.38
C GLN A 56 -11.11 -2.13 16.76
N THR A 57 -11.24 -1.06 17.55
CA THR A 57 -11.11 0.32 17.07
C THR A 57 -9.68 0.61 16.63
N ASP A 58 -8.69 0.24 17.45
CA ASP A 58 -7.28 0.43 17.17
C ASP A 58 -6.85 -0.39 15.95
N GLY A 59 -7.36 -1.61 15.81
CA GLY A 59 -7.10 -2.47 14.67
C GLY A 59 -7.62 -1.88 13.35
N VAL A 60 -8.85 -1.35 13.35
CA VAL A 60 -9.42 -0.66 12.18
C VAL A 60 -8.59 0.58 11.84
N ALA A 61 -8.28 1.43 12.82
CA ALA A 61 -7.48 2.63 12.60
C ALA A 61 -6.09 2.31 12.02
N THR A 62 -5.43 1.28 12.55
CA THR A 62 -4.11 0.83 12.07
C THR A 62 -4.17 0.39 10.60
N ILE A 63 -5.19 -0.38 10.21
CA ILE A 63 -5.39 -0.79 8.82
C ILE A 63 -5.67 0.42 7.93
N ASP A 64 -6.55 1.32 8.37
CA ASP A 64 -6.93 2.52 7.62
C ASP A 64 -5.75 3.48 7.41
N ASP A 65 -4.82 3.52 8.34
CA ASP A 65 -3.61 4.33 8.25
C ASP A 65 -2.55 3.80 7.29
N ILE A 66 -2.67 2.54 6.83
CA ILE A 66 -1.81 2.00 5.76
C ILE A 66 -2.00 2.86 4.51
N LYS A 67 -0.95 3.62 4.17
CA LYS A 67 -0.92 4.50 3.00
C LYS A 67 -0.77 3.68 1.73
N VAL A 68 -1.60 4.00 0.74
CA VAL A 68 -1.48 3.50 -0.63
C VAL A 68 -0.93 4.65 -1.48
N PRO A 69 0.34 4.58 -1.92
CA PRO A 69 0.92 5.62 -2.76
C PRO A 69 0.11 5.80 -4.06
N THR A 70 -0.02 7.05 -4.51
CA THR A 70 -0.72 7.38 -5.76
C THR A 70 0.14 7.12 -7.00
N GLU A 71 1.46 7.11 -6.82
CA GLU A 71 2.46 6.90 -7.87
C GLU A 71 3.38 5.73 -7.53
N SER A 72 3.78 4.98 -8.56
CA SER A 72 4.74 3.89 -8.44
C SER A 72 6.14 4.43 -8.66
N ALA A 73 7.02 4.26 -7.66
CA ALA A 73 8.41 4.71 -7.77
C ALA A 73 9.13 4.00 -8.93
N VAL A 74 8.78 2.73 -9.18
CA VAL A 74 9.31 1.95 -10.30
C VAL A 74 8.90 2.54 -11.64
N LYS A 75 7.61 2.92 -11.79
CA LYS A 75 7.12 3.52 -13.04
C LYS A 75 7.69 4.92 -13.27
N GLU A 76 7.84 5.73 -12.23
CA GLU A 76 8.47 7.05 -12.33
C GLU A 76 9.95 6.96 -12.72
N ALA A 77 10.70 6.01 -12.14
CA ALA A 77 12.08 5.75 -12.55
C ALA A 77 12.18 5.32 -14.02
N ALA A 78 11.27 4.46 -14.49
CA ALA A 78 11.23 4.05 -15.88
C ALA A 78 10.93 5.21 -16.85
N LYS A 79 9.98 6.10 -16.51
CA LYS A 79 9.69 7.30 -17.31
C LYS A 79 10.91 8.22 -17.40
N LYS A 80 11.59 8.45 -16.29
CA LYS A 80 12.81 9.28 -16.23
C LYS A 80 13.91 8.73 -17.14
N ALA A 81 14.17 7.43 -17.08
CA ALA A 81 15.18 6.77 -17.93
C ALA A 81 14.86 6.92 -19.43
N VAL A 82 13.58 6.80 -19.82
CA VAL A 82 13.16 6.99 -21.22
C VAL A 82 13.34 8.45 -21.66
N ALA A 83 12.97 9.42 -20.83
CA ALA A 83 13.13 10.84 -21.13
C ALA A 83 14.60 11.24 -21.28
N GLU A 84 15.48 10.71 -20.41
CA GLU A 84 16.93 10.92 -20.49
C GLU A 84 17.52 10.31 -21.77
N ALA A 85 17.12 9.08 -22.13
CA ALA A 85 17.58 8.45 -23.36
C ALA A 85 17.11 9.20 -24.63
N ALA A 86 15.89 9.72 -24.64
CA ALA A 86 15.37 10.53 -25.74
C ALA A 86 16.14 11.85 -25.87
N THR A 87 16.39 12.53 -24.75
CA THR A 87 17.17 13.79 -24.70
C THR A 87 18.59 13.57 -25.23
N ALA A 88 19.25 12.50 -24.80
CA ALA A 88 20.60 12.16 -25.25
C ALA A 88 20.68 11.95 -26.77
N LYS A 89 19.68 11.28 -27.36
CA LYS A 89 19.62 11.07 -28.83
C LYS A 89 19.39 12.37 -29.60
N ASN A 90 18.49 13.24 -29.13
CA ASN A 90 18.25 14.53 -29.77
C ASN A 90 19.54 15.37 -29.79
N ASN A 91 20.23 15.46 -28.64
CA ASN A 91 21.49 16.19 -28.55
C ASN A 91 22.57 15.62 -29.49
N ALA A 92 22.63 14.30 -29.66
CA ALA A 92 23.58 13.67 -30.59
C ALA A 92 23.27 13.98 -32.06
N ILE A 93 21.98 14.02 -32.43
CA ILE A 93 21.54 14.40 -33.78
C ILE A 93 21.83 15.88 -34.04
N ASP A 94 21.49 16.76 -33.10
CA ASP A 94 21.71 18.21 -33.23
C ASP A 94 23.19 18.54 -33.35
N ALA A 95 24.06 17.81 -32.65
CA ALA A 95 25.52 17.97 -32.75
C ALA A 95 26.13 17.40 -34.05
N SER A 96 25.34 16.71 -34.88
CA SER A 96 25.80 16.04 -36.11
C SER A 96 25.43 16.79 -37.41
N ASN A 97 24.87 18.01 -37.31
CA ASN A 97 24.49 18.88 -38.43
C ASN A 97 25.27 20.20 -38.42
#